data_AF-A0A1X1WCJ1-F1
#
_entry.id   AF-A0A1X1WCJ1-F1
#
_cell.length_a   1.000
_cell.length_b   1.000
_cell.length_c   1.000
_cell.angle_alpha   90.00
_cell.angle_beta   90.00
_cell.angle_gamma   90.00
#
_symmetry.space_group_name_H-M   'P 1'
#
loop_
_entity.id
_entity.type
_entity.pdbx_description
1 polymer ?
#
loop_
_entity_poly.entity_id
_entity_poly.type
_entity_poly.pdbx_seq_one_letter_code
_entity_poly.pdbx_strand_id
1 'polypeptide(L)'
;MIAIALGVFILVDPGRRTDPDWVFWLIWPIATLHTIEEYLWPGGFLKYFNAVAWRSGDPHGPLTARRAFFTDAVAGLFNPIAILALSFVYLPAVWFFVGVLLINGFFHIVETLKTGRYFPGAVTGALLYLPGFTAITMFYVNRGLVTGHDLAVMFALATGFTAGFFAMVRSWQRRDERSPALVHA
;
A
#
# COMPACT_ATOMS: atom_id res chain seq x y z
N MET A 1 4.89 12.36 -9.92
CA MET A 1 4.45 12.60 -11.32
C MET A 1 2.95 12.36 -11.48
N ILE A 2 2.40 11.19 -11.14
CA ILE A 2 0.94 10.92 -11.21
C ILE A 2 0.12 11.75 -10.21
N ALA A 3 0.64 12.02 -9.01
CA ALA A 3 -0.02 12.88 -8.02
C ALA A 3 -0.23 14.34 -8.50
N ILE A 4 0.67 14.86 -9.36
CA ILE A 4 0.55 16.21 -9.93
C ILE A 4 -0.50 16.21 -11.05
N ALA A 5 -0.50 15.19 -11.90
CA ALA A 5 -1.51 15.03 -12.95
C ALA A 5 -2.94 14.85 -12.36
N LEU A 6 -3.08 14.12 -11.25
CA LEU A 6 -4.33 13.99 -10.50
C LEU A 6 -4.73 15.28 -9.78
N GLY A 7 -3.77 16.01 -9.21
CA GLY A 7 -4.00 17.33 -8.63
C GLY A 7 -4.52 18.33 -9.66
N VAL A 8 -3.96 18.34 -10.87
CA VAL A 8 -4.45 19.16 -11.99
C VAL A 8 -5.84 18.69 -12.43
N PHE A 9 -6.09 17.38 -12.52
CA PHE A 9 -7.39 16.84 -12.94
C PHE A 9 -8.54 17.16 -11.96
N ILE A 10 -8.29 17.13 -10.65
CA ILE A 10 -9.24 17.54 -9.59
C ILE A 10 -9.49 19.07 -9.65
N LEU A 11 -8.50 19.83 -10.09
CA LEU A 11 -8.64 21.27 -10.23
C LEU A 11 -9.40 21.69 -11.51
N VAL A 12 -9.56 20.80 -12.49
CA VAL A 12 -10.19 21.14 -13.77
C VAL A 12 -11.72 20.93 -13.77
N ASP A 13 -12.27 20.11 -12.87
CA ASP A 13 -13.73 19.88 -12.76
C ASP A 13 -14.28 20.27 -11.38
N PRO A 14 -14.90 21.46 -11.24
CA PRO A 14 -15.49 21.94 -9.99
C PRO A 14 -16.59 21.04 -9.42
N GLY A 15 -17.31 20.27 -10.25
CA GLY A 15 -18.41 19.40 -9.81
C GLY A 15 -17.95 18.30 -8.86
N ARG A 16 -16.72 17.80 -9.05
CA ARG A 16 -16.11 16.78 -8.19
C ARG A 16 -15.58 17.29 -6.86
N ARG A 17 -15.48 18.62 -6.68
CA ARG A 17 -15.12 19.25 -5.40
C ARG A 17 -16.34 19.45 -4.51
N THR A 18 -17.54 19.48 -5.11
CA THR A 18 -18.82 19.67 -4.43
C THR A 18 -19.60 18.36 -4.23
N ASP A 19 -19.20 17.30 -4.92
CA ASP A 19 -19.72 15.94 -4.73
C ASP A 19 -19.15 15.33 -3.43
N PRO A 20 -19.96 14.67 -2.56
CA PRO A 20 -19.48 13.95 -1.37
C PRO A 20 -18.31 12.97 -1.64
N ASP A 21 -18.07 12.57 -2.88
CA ASP A 21 -16.93 11.73 -3.26
C ASP A 21 -15.56 12.40 -3.16
N TRP A 22 -15.48 13.69 -2.78
CA TRP A 22 -14.18 14.35 -2.60
C TRP A 22 -13.28 13.64 -1.56
N VAL A 23 -13.89 13.02 -0.54
CA VAL A 23 -13.22 12.30 0.55
C VAL A 23 -12.42 11.10 0.03
N PHE A 24 -12.88 10.46 -1.05
CA PHE A 24 -12.19 9.39 -1.74
C PHE A 24 -10.78 9.79 -2.16
N TRP A 25 -10.62 11.01 -2.65
CA TRP A 25 -9.36 11.48 -3.21
C TRP A 25 -8.25 11.60 -2.17
N LEU A 26 -8.60 11.63 -0.87
CA LEU A 26 -7.62 11.61 0.22
C LEU A 26 -6.78 10.32 0.24
N ILE A 27 -7.23 9.24 -0.40
CA ILE A 27 -6.44 8.00 -0.51
C ILE A 27 -5.07 8.26 -1.14
N TRP A 28 -5.02 9.09 -2.18
CA TRP A 28 -3.81 9.37 -2.94
C TRP A 28 -2.74 10.16 -2.18
N PRO A 29 -3.02 11.34 -1.59
CA PRO A 29 -2.03 12.05 -0.79
C PRO A 29 -1.60 11.22 0.43
N ILE A 30 -2.51 10.47 1.06
CA ILE A 30 -2.17 9.58 2.18
C ILE A 30 -1.18 8.49 1.71
N ALA A 31 -1.47 7.79 0.62
CA ALA A 31 -0.57 6.78 0.06
C ALA A 31 0.77 7.37 -0.39
N THR A 32 0.76 8.58 -0.96
CA THR A 32 1.98 9.27 -1.37
C THR A 32 2.87 9.61 -0.18
N LEU A 33 2.29 10.12 0.91
CA LEU A 33 3.03 10.42 2.13
C LEU A 33 3.65 9.16 2.74
N HIS A 34 2.95 8.03 2.68
CA HIS A 34 3.47 6.74 3.11
C HIS A 34 4.67 6.28 2.27
N THR A 35 4.57 6.34 0.95
CA THR A 35 5.71 6.03 0.05
C THR A 35 6.89 6.99 0.29
N ILE A 36 6.63 8.26 0.61
CA ILE A 36 7.69 9.20 1.00
C ILE A 36 8.37 8.74 2.29
N GLU A 37 7.61 8.29 3.30
CA GLU A 37 8.17 7.78 4.55
C GLU A 37 9.07 6.57 4.32
N GLU A 38 8.61 5.62 3.49
CA GLU A 38 9.31 4.38 3.18
C GLU A 38 10.65 4.60 2.45
N TYR A 39 10.65 5.52 1.47
CA TYR A 39 11.75 5.63 0.50
C TYR A 39 12.56 6.92 0.57
N LEU A 40 11.96 8.04 0.97
CA LEU A 40 12.60 9.36 0.93
C LEU A 40 13.01 9.82 2.33
N TRP A 41 12.05 10.04 3.22
CA TRP A 41 12.31 10.58 4.54
C TRP A 41 11.34 10.07 5.60
N PRO A 42 11.83 9.46 6.68
CA PRO A 42 13.24 9.15 6.97
C PRO A 42 13.82 8.05 6.07
N GLY A 43 12.98 7.32 5.32
CA GLY A 43 13.42 6.32 4.34
C GLY A 43 14.02 5.07 4.97
N GLY A 44 14.50 4.15 4.13
CA GLY A 44 15.24 2.96 4.57
C GLY A 44 14.43 1.66 4.58
N PHE A 45 13.23 1.66 3.98
CA PHE A 45 12.38 0.48 3.85
C PHE A 45 13.15 -0.77 3.41
N LEU A 46 13.89 -0.70 2.30
CA LEU A 46 14.64 -1.84 1.77
C LEU A 46 15.68 -2.40 2.75
N LYS A 47 16.43 -1.50 3.39
CA LYS A 47 17.47 -1.88 4.35
C LYS A 47 16.85 -2.56 5.56
N TYR A 48 15.77 -1.98 6.10
CA TYR A 48 15.05 -2.57 7.22
C TYR A 48 14.51 -3.95 6.84
N PHE A 49 13.84 -4.04 5.70
CA PHE A 49 13.18 -5.27 5.29
C PHE A 49 14.19 -6.40 5.07
N ASN A 50 15.28 -6.16 4.33
CA ASN A 50 16.32 -7.15 4.11
C ASN A 50 16.99 -7.57 5.43
N ALA A 51 17.42 -6.61 6.27
CA ALA A 51 18.21 -6.92 7.46
C ALA A 51 17.39 -7.44 8.65
N VAL A 52 16.16 -6.96 8.83
CA VAL A 52 15.35 -7.24 10.03
C VAL A 52 14.25 -8.25 9.72
N ALA A 53 13.41 -7.97 8.72
CA ALA A 53 12.28 -8.85 8.40
C ALA A 53 12.76 -10.16 7.74
N TRP A 54 13.75 -10.10 6.85
CA TRP A 54 14.33 -11.28 6.19
C TRP A 54 15.60 -11.83 6.83
N ARG A 55 16.26 -11.06 7.70
CA ARG A 55 17.55 -11.43 8.31
C ARG A 55 18.59 -11.83 7.25
N SER A 56 18.56 -11.15 6.11
CA SER A 56 19.52 -11.35 5.03
C SER A 56 20.92 -10.91 5.48
N GLY A 57 21.94 -11.68 5.07
CA GLY A 57 23.34 -11.29 5.25
C GLY A 57 23.79 -10.18 4.29
N ASP A 58 23.04 -9.95 3.21
CA ASP A 58 23.26 -8.87 2.25
C ASP A 58 22.23 -7.75 2.47
N PRO A 59 22.63 -6.49 2.72
CA PRO A 59 21.69 -5.38 2.86
C PRO A 59 20.96 -5.02 1.54
N HIS A 60 21.46 -5.44 0.38
CA HIS A 60 20.91 -5.11 -0.94
C HIS A 60 19.98 -6.18 -1.53
N GLY A 61 19.87 -7.34 -0.88
CA GLY A 61 19.03 -8.45 -1.28
C GLY A 61 18.40 -9.14 -0.07
N PRO A 62 17.37 -9.97 -0.27
CA PRO A 62 16.80 -10.43 -1.53
C PRO A 62 15.83 -9.42 -2.19
N LEU A 63 15.30 -8.45 -1.45
CA LEU A 63 14.49 -7.40 -2.04
C LEU A 63 15.41 -6.29 -2.57
N THR A 64 15.75 -6.41 -3.86
CA THR A 64 16.53 -5.41 -4.58
C THR A 64 15.66 -4.19 -4.91
N ALA A 65 16.30 -3.06 -5.20
CA ALA A 65 15.59 -1.84 -5.63
C ALA A 65 14.69 -2.09 -6.87
N ARG A 66 15.13 -2.94 -7.80
CA ARG A 66 14.32 -3.32 -8.98
C ARG A 66 13.07 -4.10 -8.58
N ARG A 67 13.21 -5.07 -7.66
CA ARG A 67 12.08 -5.85 -7.17
C ARG A 67 11.13 -4.98 -6.36
N ALA A 68 11.64 -4.12 -5.48
CA ALA A 68 10.85 -3.14 -4.73
C ALA A 68 10.10 -2.16 -5.64
N PHE A 69 10.76 -1.62 -6.66
CA PHE A 69 10.10 -0.78 -7.66
C PHE A 69 8.97 -1.52 -8.39
N PHE A 70 9.19 -2.78 -8.78
CA PHE A 70 8.15 -3.58 -9.41
C PHE A 70 6.97 -3.81 -8.46
N THR A 71 7.23 -4.18 -7.21
CA THR A 71 6.19 -4.40 -6.22
C THR A 71 5.38 -3.14 -5.94
N ASP A 72 6.04 -1.99 -5.84
CA ASP A 72 5.40 -0.71 -5.61
C ASP A 72 4.67 -0.19 -6.85
N ALA A 73 5.18 -0.46 -8.05
CA ALA A 73 4.45 -0.16 -9.28
C ALA A 73 3.16 -0.98 -9.37
N VAL A 74 3.21 -2.27 -8.98
CA VAL A 74 1.99 -3.10 -8.89
C VAL A 74 1.03 -2.55 -7.83
N ALA A 75 1.51 -2.28 -6.62
CA ALA A 75 0.69 -1.84 -5.50
C ALA A 75 0.15 -0.41 -5.65
N GLY A 76 0.98 0.52 -6.13
CA GLY A 76 0.73 1.97 -6.15
C GLY A 76 0.36 2.56 -7.52
N LEU A 77 0.47 1.80 -8.61
CA LEU A 77 0.04 2.23 -9.94
C LEU A 77 -0.99 1.30 -10.57
N PHE A 78 -0.62 0.04 -10.82
CA PHE A 78 -1.48 -0.87 -11.59
C PHE A 78 -2.73 -1.27 -10.82
N ASN A 79 -2.60 -1.58 -9.53
CA ASN A 79 -3.73 -1.96 -8.70
C ASN A 79 -4.77 -0.82 -8.57
N PRO A 80 -4.39 0.43 -8.23
CA PRO A 80 -5.32 1.55 -8.22
C PRO A 80 -6.03 1.81 -9.55
N ILE A 81 -5.33 1.70 -10.69
CA ILE A 81 -5.94 1.87 -12.01
C ILE A 81 -6.97 0.79 -12.28
N ALA A 82 -6.63 -0.48 -12.03
CA ALA A 82 -7.53 -1.61 -12.25
C ALA A 82 -8.77 -1.51 -11.37
N ILE A 83 -8.59 -1.11 -10.11
CA ILE A 83 -9.70 -0.95 -9.15
C ILE A 83 -10.56 0.27 -9.48
N LEU A 84 -9.98 1.39 -9.90
CA LEU A 84 -10.74 2.54 -10.39
C LEU A 84 -11.55 2.20 -11.65
N ALA A 85 -10.99 1.39 -12.56
CA ALA A 85 -11.73 0.91 -13.72
C ALA A 85 -12.90 0.02 -13.30
N LEU A 86 -12.68 -0.90 -12.34
CA LEU A 86 -13.72 -1.79 -11.83
C LEU A 86 -14.80 -1.03 -11.04
N SER A 87 -14.45 0.06 -10.35
CA SER A 87 -15.39 0.82 -9.54
C SER A 87 -16.48 1.52 -10.34
N PHE A 88 -16.28 1.75 -11.65
CA PHE A 88 -17.35 2.23 -12.54
C PHE A 88 -18.51 1.23 -12.67
N VAL A 89 -18.26 -0.06 -12.42
CA VAL A 89 -19.25 -1.13 -12.53
C VAL A 89 -19.61 -1.71 -11.16
N TYR A 90 -18.66 -1.74 -10.23
CA TYR A 90 -18.83 -2.25 -8.88
C TYR A 90 -18.06 -1.39 -7.88
N LEU A 91 -18.70 -0.32 -7.39
CA LEU A 91 -18.11 0.63 -6.44
C LEU A 91 -17.38 -0.04 -5.26
N PRO A 92 -17.90 -1.11 -4.62
CA PRO A 92 -17.23 -1.70 -3.48
C PRO A 92 -15.84 -2.29 -3.78
N ALA A 93 -15.49 -2.52 -5.05
CA ALA A 93 -14.15 -2.96 -5.46
C ALA A 93 -13.03 -2.06 -4.90
N VAL A 94 -13.29 -0.77 -4.68
CA VAL A 94 -12.30 0.15 -4.11
C VAL A 94 -11.78 -0.32 -2.76
N TRP A 95 -12.64 -0.94 -1.95
CA TRP A 95 -12.26 -1.38 -0.62
C TRP A 95 -11.27 -2.54 -0.63
N PHE A 96 -11.05 -3.20 -1.77
CA PHE A 96 -9.91 -4.10 -1.93
C PHE A 96 -8.60 -3.31 -1.80
N PHE A 97 -8.47 -2.20 -2.54
CA PHE A 97 -7.29 -1.36 -2.49
C PHE A 97 -7.10 -0.74 -1.10
N VAL A 98 -8.18 -0.21 -0.52
CA VAL A 98 -8.16 0.31 0.86
C VAL A 98 -7.74 -0.77 1.86
N GLY A 99 -8.24 -2.00 1.70
CA GLY A 99 -7.85 -3.15 2.51
C GLY A 99 -6.35 -3.45 2.41
N VAL A 100 -5.77 -3.46 1.21
CA VAL A 100 -4.32 -3.67 1.01
C VAL A 100 -3.52 -2.60 1.75
N LEU A 101 -3.91 -1.32 1.64
CA LEU A 101 -3.21 -0.23 2.32
C LEU A 101 -3.36 -0.32 3.84
N LEU A 102 -4.55 -0.63 4.37
CA LEU A 102 -4.77 -0.85 5.80
C LEU A 102 -3.87 -1.97 6.34
N ILE A 103 -3.85 -3.13 5.66
CA ILE A 103 -2.99 -4.25 6.03
C ILE A 103 -1.52 -3.83 6.01
N ASN A 104 -1.11 -3.02 5.02
CA ASN A 104 0.25 -2.49 4.97
C ASN A 104 0.57 -1.61 6.19
N GLY A 105 -0.32 -0.66 6.51
CA GLY A 105 -0.16 0.20 7.69
C GLY A 105 -0.04 -0.61 8.99
N PHE A 106 -0.87 -1.64 9.16
CA PHE A 106 -0.77 -2.57 10.29
C PHE A 106 0.57 -3.32 10.32
N PHE A 107 1.04 -3.81 9.17
CA PHE A 107 2.31 -4.51 9.07
C PHE A 107 3.49 -3.65 9.57
N HIS A 108 3.59 -2.39 9.15
CA HIS A 108 4.67 -1.49 9.61
C HIS A 108 4.62 -1.23 11.12
N ILE A 109 3.44 -1.01 11.67
CA ILE A 109 3.26 -0.79 13.11
C ILE A 109 3.63 -2.04 13.89
N VAL A 110 3.10 -3.21 13.49
CA VAL A 110 3.36 -4.49 14.15
C VAL A 110 4.84 -4.82 14.14
N GLU A 111 5.52 -4.65 13.01
CA GLU A 111 6.97 -4.88 12.92
C GLU A 111 7.78 -3.88 13.74
N THR A 112 7.35 -2.62 13.80
CA THR A 112 7.98 -1.62 14.68
C THR A 112 7.88 -2.03 16.15
N LEU A 113 6.68 -2.45 16.59
CA LEU A 113 6.43 -2.88 17.96
C LEU A 113 7.18 -4.18 18.30
N LYS A 114 7.17 -5.16 17.40
CA LYS A 114 7.82 -6.46 17.62
C LYS A 114 9.34 -6.37 17.72
N THR A 115 9.95 -5.45 16.98
CA THR A 115 11.42 -5.33 16.91
C THR A 115 11.95 -4.23 17.84
N GLY A 116 11.09 -3.35 18.34
CA GLY A 116 11.49 -2.14 19.07
C GLY A 116 12.29 -1.15 18.21
N ARG A 117 12.26 -1.30 16.88
CA ARG A 117 12.99 -0.46 15.92
C ARG A 117 11.99 0.21 14.99
N TYR A 118 12.21 1.48 14.71
CA TYR A 118 11.41 2.20 13.73
C TYR A 118 11.50 1.51 12.36
N PHE A 119 10.34 1.17 11.80
CA PHE A 119 10.20 0.68 10.44
C PHE A 119 9.56 1.78 9.57
N PRO A 120 10.26 2.29 8.56
CA PRO A 120 9.69 3.23 7.59
C PRO A 120 8.31 2.80 7.09
N GLY A 121 7.33 3.69 7.25
CA GLY A 121 5.90 3.44 6.98
C GLY A 121 5.06 3.35 8.26
N ALA A 122 5.67 3.21 9.43
CA ALA A 122 4.94 3.07 10.70
C ALA A 122 4.25 4.37 11.15
N VAL A 123 4.84 5.54 10.90
CA VAL A 123 4.27 6.82 11.34
C VAL A 123 3.03 7.17 10.51
N THR A 124 3.15 7.18 9.19
CA THR A 124 2.02 7.38 8.28
C THR A 124 1.04 6.22 8.34
N GLY A 125 1.50 5.00 8.60
CA GLY A 125 0.66 3.85 8.91
C GLY A 125 -0.29 4.16 10.08
N ALA A 126 0.28 4.55 11.22
CA ALA A 126 -0.46 4.84 12.44
C ALA A 126 -1.32 6.10 12.36
N LEU A 127 -0.79 7.17 11.76
CA LEU A 127 -1.41 8.50 11.80
C LEU A 127 -2.28 8.81 10.57
N LEU A 128 -2.08 8.13 9.45
CA LEU A 128 -2.80 8.41 8.20
C LEU A 128 -3.55 7.18 7.67
N TYR A 129 -2.90 6.02 7.50
CA TYR A 129 -3.56 4.84 6.93
C TYR A 129 -4.70 4.36 7.81
N LEU A 130 -4.43 4.01 9.07
CA LEU A 130 -5.46 3.49 9.96
C LEU A 130 -6.61 4.49 10.16
N PRO A 131 -6.38 5.71 10.70
CA PRO A 131 -7.47 6.64 10.97
C PRO A 131 -8.10 7.17 9.68
N GLY A 132 -7.30 7.51 8.66
CA GLY A 132 -7.77 8.08 7.42
C GLY A 132 -8.64 7.11 6.64
N PHE A 133 -8.18 5.87 6.40
CA PHE A 133 -8.98 4.90 5.66
C PHE A 133 -10.18 4.38 6.45
N THR A 134 -10.11 4.34 7.79
CA THR A 134 -11.28 4.09 8.62
C THR A 134 -12.31 5.21 8.47
N ALA A 135 -11.89 6.48 8.52
CA ALA A 135 -12.78 7.62 8.35
C ALA A 135 -13.43 7.65 6.96
N ILE A 136 -12.64 7.41 5.90
CA ILE A 136 -13.17 7.28 4.53
C ILE A 136 -14.18 6.12 4.47
N THR A 137 -13.85 4.95 5.02
CA THR A 137 -14.77 3.81 5.02
C THR A 137 -16.09 4.13 5.74
N MET A 138 -16.01 4.71 6.93
CA MET A 138 -17.20 5.13 7.70
C MET A 138 -18.03 6.17 6.95
N PHE A 139 -17.40 7.08 6.21
CA PHE A 139 -18.10 8.08 5.40
C PHE A 139 -19.03 7.43 4.35
N TYR A 140 -18.57 6.37 3.67
CA TYR A 140 -19.35 5.65 2.67
C TYR A 140 -20.36 4.66 3.27
N VAL A 141 -19.99 3.95 4.35
CA VAL A 141 -20.89 3.05 5.08
C VAL A 141 -22.09 3.80 5.63
N ASN A 142 -21.86 4.95 6.27
CA ASN A 142 -22.94 5.76 6.86
C ASN A 142 -23.90 6.35 5.81
N ARG A 143 -23.53 6.31 4.52
CA ARG A 143 -24.38 6.72 3.39
C ARG A 143 -25.06 5.54 2.69
N GLY A 144 -24.83 4.31 3.16
CA GLY A 144 -25.37 3.10 2.54
C GLY A 144 -24.76 2.77 1.18
N LEU A 145 -23.61 3.36 0.83
CA LEU A 145 -22.93 3.12 -0.45
C LEU A 145 -22.10 1.83 -0.44
N VAL A 146 -21.75 1.33 0.75
CA VAL A 146 -21.00 0.09 0.95
C VAL A 146 -21.54 -0.61 2.19
N THR A 147 -21.72 -1.92 2.11
CA THR A 147 -22.21 -2.74 3.21
C THR A 147 -21.07 -3.40 3.98
N GLY A 148 -21.34 -3.85 5.21
CA GLY A 148 -20.35 -4.63 5.99
C GLY A 148 -19.95 -5.94 5.29
N HIS A 149 -20.85 -6.55 4.51
CA HIS A 149 -20.53 -7.72 3.69
C HIS A 149 -19.51 -7.39 2.60
N ASP A 150 -19.69 -6.29 1.89
CA ASP A 150 -18.75 -5.85 0.86
C ASP A 150 -17.36 -5.62 1.44
N LEU A 151 -17.30 -4.95 2.60
CA LEU A 151 -16.04 -4.72 3.31
C LEU A 151 -15.37 -6.03 3.70
N ALA A 152 -16.12 -7.00 4.23
CA ALA A 152 -15.58 -8.29 4.63
C ALA A 152 -15.00 -9.06 3.43
N VAL A 153 -15.74 -9.11 2.31
CA VAL A 153 -15.28 -9.77 1.08
C VAL A 153 -14.02 -9.10 0.54
N MET A 154 -14.03 -7.77 0.42
CA MET A 154 -12.90 -7.02 -0.13
C MET A 154 -11.67 -7.10 0.76
N PHE A 155 -11.84 -7.08 2.08
CA PHE A 155 -10.75 -7.25 3.04
C PHE A 155 -10.16 -8.66 2.99
N ALA A 156 -11.00 -9.70 2.84
CA ALA A 156 -10.53 -11.08 2.66
C ALA A 156 -9.71 -11.23 1.37
N LEU A 157 -10.17 -10.65 0.27
CA LEU A 157 -9.44 -10.61 -0.99
C LEU A 157 -8.10 -9.87 -0.85
N ALA A 158 -8.11 -8.69 -0.20
CA ALA A 158 -6.90 -7.92 0.06
C ALA A 158 -5.89 -8.70 0.90
N THR A 159 -6.37 -9.42 1.93
CA THR A 159 -5.55 -10.31 2.75
C THR A 159 -4.92 -11.42 1.91
N GLY A 160 -5.71 -12.08 1.07
CA GLY A 160 -5.21 -13.14 0.16
C GLY A 160 -4.18 -12.61 -0.82
N PHE A 161 -4.42 -11.43 -1.41
CA PHE A 161 -3.48 -10.75 -2.29
C PHE A 161 -2.17 -10.42 -1.58
N THR A 162 -2.23 -9.79 -0.40
CA THR A 162 -1.04 -9.44 0.38
C THR A 162 -0.28 -10.68 0.84
N ALA A 163 -0.96 -11.76 1.26
CA ALA A 163 -0.31 -13.02 1.60
C ALA A 163 0.41 -13.64 0.38
N GLY A 164 -0.24 -13.64 -0.78
CA GLY A 164 0.35 -14.09 -2.04
C GLY A 164 1.59 -13.27 -2.44
N PHE A 165 1.52 -11.95 -2.22
CA PHE A 165 2.66 -11.05 -2.39
C PHE A 165 3.84 -11.45 -1.48
N PHE A 166 3.64 -11.58 -0.16
CA PHE A 166 4.71 -11.99 0.75
C PHE A 166 5.26 -13.38 0.41
N ALA A 167 4.41 -14.32 -0.03
CA ALA A 167 4.84 -15.63 -0.50
C ALA A 167 5.72 -15.55 -1.76
N MET A 168 5.35 -14.70 -2.73
CA MET A 168 6.16 -14.42 -3.92
C MET A 168 7.53 -13.86 -3.53
N VAL A 169 7.57 -12.84 -2.67
CA VAL A 169 8.85 -12.24 -2.29
C VAL A 169 9.71 -13.22 -1.49
N ARG A 170 9.12 -14.01 -0.58
CA ARG A 170 9.82 -15.10 0.12
C ARG A 170 10.36 -16.17 -0.84
N SER A 171 9.69 -16.41 -1.97
CA SER A 171 10.19 -17.32 -3.00
C SER A 171 11.46 -16.80 -3.69
N TRP A 172 11.56 -15.48 -3.89
CA TRP A 172 12.77 -14.86 -4.42
C TRP A 172 13.95 -15.03 -3.48
N GLN A 173 13.75 -14.78 -2.18
CA GLN A 173 14.79 -15.01 -1.18
C GLN A 173 15.36 -16.43 -1.22
N ARG A 174 14.48 -17.45 -1.20
CA ARG A 174 14.93 -18.85 -1.20
C ARG A 174 15.71 -19.21 -2.47
N ARG A 175 15.43 -18.55 -3.60
CA ARG A 175 16.16 -18.76 -4.86
C ARG A 175 17.53 -18.10 -4.81
N ASP A 176 17.61 -16.87 -4.33
CA ASP A 176 18.86 -16.13 -4.22
C ASP A 176 19.82 -16.78 -3.20
N GLU A 177 19.32 -17.23 -2.05
CA GLU A 177 20.11 -17.96 -1.04
C GLU A 177 20.71 -19.27 -1.58
N ARG A 178 20.04 -19.91 -2.56
CA ARG A 178 20.52 -21.14 -3.22
C ARG A 178 21.48 -20.86 -4.38
N SER A 179 21.56 -19.63 -4.87
CA SER A 179 22.36 -19.27 -6.05
C SER A 179 22.87 -17.82 -5.94
N PRO A 180 23.87 -17.57 -5.07
CA PRO A 180 24.36 -16.20 -4.80
C PRO A 180 24.83 -15.44 -6.05
N ALA A 181 25.26 -16.15 -7.10
CA ALA A 181 25.71 -15.57 -8.36
C ALA A 181 24.63 -14.77 -9.12
N LEU A 182 23.33 -14.98 -8.83
CA LEU A 182 22.22 -14.24 -9.46
C LEU A 182 21.92 -12.89 -8.79
N VAL A 183 22.52 -12.60 -7.64
CA VAL A 183 22.29 -11.36 -6.87
C VAL A 183 23.05 -10.17 -7.49
N HIS A 184 24.15 -10.45 -8.21
CA HIS A 184 25.05 -9.44 -8.79
C HIS A 184 24.94 -9.29 -10.32
N ALA A 185 23.99 -9.98 -10.96
CA ALA A 185 23.73 -9.92 -12.39
C ALA A 185 22.52 -9.00 -12.71
#